data_AF-A0A7L3EXP0-F1
#
_entry.id   AF-A0A7L3EXP0-F1
#
_cell.length_a   1.000
_cell.length_b   1.000
_cell.length_c   1.000
_cell.angle_alpha   90.00
_cell.angle_beta   90.00
_cell.angle_gamma   90.00
#
_symmetry.space_group_name_H-M   'P 1'
#
loop_
_entity.id
_entity.type
_entity.pdbx_description
1 polymer ?
#
loop_
_entity_poly.entity_id
_entity_poly.type
_entity_poly.pdbx_seq_one_letter_code
_entity_poly.pdbx_strand_id
1 'polypeptide(L)'
;STISLWTVVAAVQALERSVAAHASRLFSLEHRAGNSEKKHLDCEKMVGEFGNQLESKCAALGTLIQEYGRLQRRLENMENLLKNRNLWILRLPPGVEAPAVALENDASGFPTQEWENLEEWQRELYGKVLTGKREALVLLDDVISEPALLSRLQGGEVPSSEEQAAPGEIPAEPGA
;
A
#
# COMPACT_ATOMS: atom_id res chain seq x y z
N SER A 1 14.04 -37.89 91.28
CA SER A 1 14.84 -38.34 90.12
C SER A 1 15.94 -37.33 89.85
N THR A 2 17.22 -37.72 89.99
CA THR A 2 18.37 -36.84 89.71
C THR A 2 18.84 -37.05 88.27
N ILE A 3 18.76 -36.03 87.43
CA ILE A 3 19.27 -36.06 86.05
C ILE A 3 20.80 -36.03 86.10
N SER A 4 21.47 -36.93 85.36
CA SER A 4 22.93 -36.99 85.32
C SER A 4 23.52 -35.94 84.39
N LEU A 5 24.72 -35.45 84.69
CA LEU A 5 25.47 -34.52 83.83
C LEU A 5 25.64 -35.07 82.41
N TRP A 6 25.89 -36.37 82.28
CA TRP A 6 26.00 -37.05 80.99
C TRP A 6 24.72 -36.97 80.15
N THR A 7 23.55 -37.03 80.79
CA THR A 7 22.25 -36.86 80.12
C THR A 7 22.12 -35.45 79.52
N VAL A 8 22.55 -34.43 80.27
CA VAL A 8 22.55 -33.04 79.80
C VAL A 8 23.51 -32.87 78.63
N VAL A 9 24.73 -33.39 78.73
CA VAL A 9 25.74 -33.34 77.65
C VAL A 9 25.23 -34.02 76.38
N ALA A 10 24.61 -35.20 76.50
CA ALA A 10 24.03 -35.91 75.35
C ALA A 10 22.92 -35.10 74.68
N ALA A 11 22.06 -34.44 75.46
CA ALA A 11 21.00 -33.58 74.94
C ALA A 11 21.56 -32.35 74.20
N VAL A 12 22.61 -31.71 74.75
CA VAL A 12 23.31 -30.58 74.09
C VAL A 12 23.92 -31.03 72.77
N GLN A 13 24.64 -32.15 72.74
CA GLN A 13 25.20 -32.67 71.49
C GLN A 13 24.13 -33.06 70.47
N ALA A 14 22.98 -33.57 70.90
CA ALA A 14 21.86 -33.84 70.00
C ALA A 14 21.29 -32.54 69.42
N LEU A 15 21.19 -31.49 70.24
CA LEU A 15 20.77 -30.17 69.80
C LEU A 15 21.76 -29.57 68.80
N GLU A 16 23.06 -29.66 69.04
CA GLU A 16 24.10 -29.18 68.12
C GLU A 16 23.99 -29.84 66.74
N ARG A 17 23.84 -31.17 66.70
CA ARG A 17 23.63 -31.90 65.44
C ARG A 17 22.34 -31.47 64.74
N SER A 18 21.27 -31.26 65.51
CA SER A 18 20.01 -30.74 64.99
C SER A 18 20.19 -29.35 64.37
N VAL A 19 20.86 -28.43 65.07
CA VAL A 19 21.12 -27.07 64.59
C VAL A 19 21.94 -27.10 63.28
N ALA A 20 22.97 -27.94 63.20
CA ALA A 20 23.76 -28.10 61.97
C ALA A 20 22.92 -28.63 60.79
N ALA A 21 22.02 -29.59 61.04
CA ALA A 21 21.08 -30.09 60.03
C ALA A 21 20.09 -29.02 59.57
N HIS A 22 19.57 -28.22 60.50
CA HIS A 22 18.66 -27.11 60.19
C HIS A 22 19.36 -26.01 59.38
N ALA A 23 20.60 -25.65 59.73
CA ALA A 23 21.40 -24.67 58.98
C ALA A 23 21.62 -25.12 57.53
N SER A 24 21.97 -26.40 57.33
CA SER A 24 22.15 -26.97 55.99
C SER A 24 20.86 -26.96 55.17
N ARG A 25 19.72 -27.26 55.82
CA ARG A 25 18.40 -27.21 55.20
C ARG A 25 17.99 -25.78 54.84
N LEU A 26 18.22 -24.81 55.72
CA LEU A 26 17.93 -23.40 55.48
C LEU A 26 18.72 -22.90 54.28
N PHE A 27 20.03 -23.16 54.23
CA PHE A 27 20.87 -22.76 53.10
C PHE A 27 20.36 -23.34 51.75
N SER A 28 19.96 -24.61 51.73
CA SER A 28 19.38 -25.23 50.53
C SER A 28 18.05 -24.59 50.11
N LEU A 29 17.21 -24.23 51.08
CA LEU A 29 15.94 -23.55 50.82
C LEU A 29 16.14 -22.13 50.34
N GLU A 30 17.04 -21.36 50.94
CA GLU A 30 17.40 -20.01 50.51
C GLU A 30 17.92 -20.00 49.08
N HIS A 31 18.84 -20.90 48.73
CA HIS A 31 19.34 -21.04 47.37
C HIS A 31 18.21 -21.38 46.38
N ARG A 32 17.31 -22.31 46.75
CA ARG A 32 16.17 -22.68 45.90
C ARG A 32 15.19 -21.51 45.74
N ALA A 33 14.91 -20.79 46.81
CA ALA A 33 14.02 -19.63 46.82
C ALA A 33 14.56 -18.53 45.92
N GLY A 34 15.84 -18.19 46.04
CA GLY A 34 16.50 -17.20 45.16
C GLY A 34 16.47 -17.62 43.69
N ASN A 35 16.67 -18.91 43.38
CA ASN A 35 16.55 -19.39 42.00
C ASN A 35 15.09 -19.34 41.48
N SER A 36 14.10 -19.63 42.32
CA SER A 36 12.69 -19.48 41.92
C SER A 36 12.28 -18.01 41.73
N GLU A 37 12.81 -17.11 42.56
CA GLU A 37 12.57 -15.66 42.44
C GLU A 37 13.14 -15.13 41.13
N LYS A 38 14.37 -15.54 40.76
CA LYS A 38 14.95 -15.21 39.45
C LYS A 38 14.06 -15.65 38.29
N LYS A 39 13.57 -16.90 38.33
CA LYS A 39 12.65 -17.42 37.30
C LYS A 39 11.35 -16.62 37.26
N HIS A 40 10.84 -16.17 38.41
CA HIS A 40 9.63 -15.35 38.47
C HIS A 40 9.86 -13.99 37.80
N LEU A 41 11.00 -13.33 38.06
CA LEU A 41 11.38 -12.08 37.39
C LEU A 41 11.54 -12.24 35.88
N ASP A 42 12.17 -13.33 35.43
CA ASP A 42 12.29 -13.64 34.00
C ASP A 42 10.89 -13.85 33.35
N CYS A 43 9.97 -14.53 34.04
CA CYS A 43 8.59 -14.67 33.60
C CYS A 43 7.86 -13.32 33.53
N GLU A 44 7.99 -12.47 34.56
CA GLU A 44 7.39 -11.14 34.60
C GLU A 44 7.88 -10.27 33.42
N LYS A 45 9.19 -10.33 33.14
CA LYS A 45 9.78 -9.66 31.98
C LYS A 45 9.17 -10.15 30.67
N MET A 46 9.07 -11.46 30.47
CA MET A 46 8.44 -12.02 29.26
C MET A 46 6.97 -11.61 29.13
N VAL A 47 6.21 -11.60 30.22
CA VAL A 47 4.82 -11.12 30.23
C VAL A 47 4.73 -9.66 29.79
N GLY A 48 5.65 -8.80 30.26
CA GLY A 48 5.74 -7.42 29.80
C GLY A 48 6.04 -7.31 28.30
N GLU A 49 6.98 -8.09 27.78
CA GLU A 49 7.31 -8.13 26.34
C GLU A 49 6.12 -8.61 25.49
N PHE A 50 5.39 -9.63 25.94
CA PHE A 50 4.16 -10.08 25.29
C PHE A 50 3.07 -9.00 25.31
N GLY A 51 2.93 -8.27 26.42
CA GLY A 51 2.01 -7.14 26.54
C GLY A 51 2.30 -6.08 25.48
N ASN A 52 3.56 -5.65 25.36
CA ASN A 52 3.99 -4.68 24.36
C ASN A 52 3.70 -5.16 22.92
N GLN A 53 3.94 -6.45 22.64
CA GLN A 53 3.66 -7.02 21.32
C GLN A 53 2.16 -7.06 21.00
N LEU A 54 1.32 -7.35 21.99
CA LEU A 54 -0.13 -7.33 21.82
C LEU A 54 -0.63 -5.91 21.60
N GLU A 55 -0.13 -4.94 22.37
CA GLU A 55 -0.48 -3.53 22.20
C GLU A 55 -0.10 -3.03 20.80
N SER A 56 1.09 -3.35 20.31
CA SER A 56 1.50 -2.97 18.94
C SER A 56 0.61 -3.61 17.86
N LYS A 57 0.22 -4.88 18.03
CA LYS A 57 -0.72 -5.56 17.11
C LYS A 57 -2.10 -4.94 17.17
N CYS A 58 -2.61 -4.62 18.36
CA CYS A 58 -3.89 -3.94 18.55
C CYS A 58 -3.90 -2.56 17.88
N ALA A 59 -2.81 -1.79 18.01
CA ALA A 59 -2.67 -0.52 17.32
C ALA A 59 -2.72 -0.68 15.79
N ALA A 60 -1.97 -1.64 15.24
CA ALA A 60 -1.99 -1.93 13.80
C ALA A 60 -3.38 -2.35 13.28
N LEU A 61 -4.09 -3.21 14.04
CA LEU A 61 -5.47 -3.59 13.71
C LEU A 61 -6.42 -2.38 13.77
N GLY A 62 -6.24 -1.48 14.74
CA GLY A 62 -6.99 -0.23 14.83
C GLY A 62 -6.82 0.64 13.58
N THR A 63 -5.59 0.81 13.11
CA THR A 63 -5.30 1.53 11.85
C THR A 63 -5.96 0.85 10.65
N LEU A 64 -5.90 -0.49 10.56
CA LEU A 64 -6.51 -1.22 9.45
C LEU A 64 -8.03 -1.05 9.38
N ILE A 65 -8.71 -1.06 10.54
CA ILE A 65 -10.15 -0.81 10.63
C ILE A 65 -10.48 0.61 10.14
N GLN A 66 -9.68 1.61 10.54
CA GLN A 66 -9.85 2.99 10.09
C GLN A 66 -9.72 3.12 8.57
N GLU A 67 -8.69 2.51 7.98
CA GLU A 67 -8.48 2.51 6.53
C GLU A 67 -9.61 1.77 5.79
N TYR A 68 -10.08 0.65 6.32
CA TYR A 68 -11.24 -0.05 5.77
C TYR A 68 -12.49 0.85 5.76
N GLY A 69 -12.76 1.56 6.85
CA GLY A 69 -13.87 2.51 6.93
C GLY A 69 -13.74 3.71 5.98
N ARG A 70 -12.50 4.14 5.68
CA ARG A 70 -12.25 5.16 4.64
C ARG A 70 -12.51 4.61 3.24
N LEU A 71 -12.04 3.39 2.96
CA LEU A 71 -12.25 2.73 1.68
C LEU A 71 -13.73 2.47 1.41
N GLN A 72 -14.49 2.04 2.42
CA GLN A 72 -15.92 1.83 2.33
C GLN A 72 -16.67 3.13 1.96
N ARG A 73 -16.35 4.26 2.60
CA ARG A 73 -16.93 5.57 2.24
C ARG A 73 -16.60 5.99 0.81
N ARG A 74 -15.37 5.73 0.34
CA ARG A 74 -14.98 6.01 -1.05
C ARG A 74 -15.76 5.17 -2.05
N LEU A 75 -15.99 3.89 -1.73
CA LEU A 75 -16.80 3.00 -2.55
C LEU A 75 -18.27 3.44 -2.59
N GLU A 76 -18.84 3.80 -1.44
CA GLU A 76 -20.21 4.33 -1.36
C GLU A 76 -20.36 5.63 -2.15
N ASN A 77 -19.39 6.55 -2.06
CA ASN A 77 -19.37 7.77 -2.85
C ASN A 77 -19.32 7.45 -4.37
N MET A 78 -18.44 6.53 -4.78
CA MET A 78 -18.36 6.09 -6.17
C MET A 78 -19.68 5.46 -6.65
N GLU A 79 -20.31 4.62 -5.83
CA GLU A 79 -21.61 4.03 -6.15
C GLU A 79 -22.68 5.10 -6.33
N ASN A 80 -22.73 6.11 -5.46
CA ASN A 80 -23.64 7.24 -5.57
C ASN A 80 -23.39 8.06 -6.84
N LEU A 81 -22.13 8.29 -7.22
CA LEU A 81 -21.78 8.97 -8.47
C LEU A 81 -22.30 8.19 -9.69
N LEU A 82 -22.11 6.87 -9.71
CA LEU A 82 -22.59 5.99 -10.78
C LEU A 82 -24.12 5.97 -10.84
N LYS A 83 -24.80 5.80 -9.70
CA LYS A 83 -26.28 5.80 -9.61
C LYS A 83 -26.89 7.10 -10.12
N ASN A 84 -26.29 8.24 -9.76
CA ASN A 84 -26.79 9.55 -10.14
C ASN A 84 -26.38 9.96 -11.57
N ARG A 85 -25.71 9.07 -12.34
CA ARG A 85 -25.09 9.38 -13.64
C ARG A 85 -24.20 10.63 -13.60
N ASN A 86 -23.66 10.96 -12.42
CA ASN A 86 -22.73 12.07 -12.20
C ASN A 86 -21.30 11.66 -12.63
N LEU A 87 -21.20 11.03 -13.80
CA LEU A 87 -19.95 10.63 -14.42
C LEU A 87 -19.15 11.83 -14.93
N TRP A 88 -19.76 13.02 -14.96
CA TRP A 88 -19.09 14.27 -15.34
C TRP A 88 -18.03 14.70 -14.32
N ILE A 89 -18.09 14.22 -13.06
CA ILE A 89 -17.00 14.41 -12.09
C ILE A 89 -15.77 13.54 -12.46
N LEU A 90 -15.98 12.43 -13.18
CA LEU A 90 -14.92 11.63 -13.78
C LEU A 90 -14.56 12.14 -15.19
N ARG A 91 -15.33 13.09 -15.76
CA ARG A 91 -14.94 13.72 -17.02
C ARG A 91 -13.71 14.57 -16.74
N LEU A 92 -12.74 14.38 -17.62
CA LEU A 92 -11.69 15.37 -17.79
C LEU A 92 -12.32 16.73 -18.13
N PRO A 93 -11.82 17.83 -17.57
CA PRO A 93 -12.30 19.15 -17.93
C PRO A 93 -12.13 19.35 -19.44
N PRO A 94 -13.10 20.02 -20.08
CA PRO A 94 -13.14 20.21 -21.53
C PRO A 94 -12.10 21.23 -22.05
N GLY A 95 -10.91 21.28 -21.45
CA GLY A 95 -9.82 22.19 -21.83
C GLY A 95 -8.73 21.57 -22.70
N VAL A 96 -8.89 20.32 -23.14
CA VAL A 96 -7.99 19.70 -24.12
C VAL A 96 -8.88 19.19 -25.24
N GLU A 97 -8.75 19.80 -26.42
CA GLU A 97 -9.42 19.39 -27.65
C GLU A 97 -9.18 17.89 -27.87
N ALA A 98 -10.17 17.08 -27.49
CA ALA A 98 -10.33 15.78 -28.11
C ALA A 98 -10.82 16.04 -29.55
N PRO A 99 -10.28 15.34 -30.57
CA PRO A 99 -10.74 15.52 -31.93
C PRO A 99 -12.25 15.32 -31.95
N ALA A 100 -12.94 16.35 -32.44
CA ALA A 100 -14.38 16.48 -32.43
C ALA A 100 -15.05 15.29 -33.10
N VAL A 101 -15.37 14.26 -32.33
CA VAL A 101 -16.47 13.35 -32.63
C VAL A 101 -17.60 13.80 -31.72
N ALA A 102 -18.55 14.46 -32.35
CA ALA A 102 -19.68 15.15 -31.75
C ALA A 102 -20.30 14.36 -30.59
N LEU A 103 -20.25 14.98 -29.41
CA LEU A 103 -21.29 14.78 -28.42
C LEU A 103 -21.79 16.18 -28.08
N GLU A 104 -22.81 16.62 -28.82
CA GLU A 104 -23.69 17.71 -28.42
C GLU A 104 -24.18 17.42 -27.00
N ASN A 105 -23.66 18.13 -26.00
CA ASN A 105 -24.48 18.58 -24.90
C ASN A 105 -23.86 19.78 -24.19
N ASP A 106 -24.71 20.81 -24.07
CA ASP A 106 -24.58 22.12 -23.46
C ASP A 106 -23.28 22.52 -22.74
N ALA A 107 -22.75 23.64 -23.22
CA ALA A 107 -21.71 24.43 -22.61
C ALA A 107 -22.20 25.08 -21.30
N SER A 108 -21.65 24.62 -20.18
CA SER A 108 -21.35 25.49 -19.04
C SER A 108 -20.01 25.06 -18.46
N GLY A 109 -19.04 25.96 -18.49
CA GLY A 109 -17.70 25.73 -18.01
C GLY A 109 -17.67 25.34 -16.52
N PHE A 110 -16.70 24.53 -16.16
CA PHE A 110 -16.48 24.07 -14.79
C PHE A 110 -16.28 25.29 -13.85
N PRO A 111 -17.17 25.54 -12.87
CA PRO A 111 -17.02 26.69 -11.97
C PRO A 111 -15.83 26.48 -11.03
N THR A 112 -14.96 27.49 -10.91
CA THR A 112 -13.82 27.51 -9.97
C THR A 112 -14.24 27.23 -8.52
N GLN A 113 -15.49 27.49 -8.16
CA GLN A 113 -16.04 27.25 -6.82
C GLN A 113 -16.17 25.75 -6.48
N GLU A 114 -16.37 24.88 -7.48
CA GLU A 114 -16.53 23.44 -7.24
C GLU A 114 -15.18 22.74 -7.02
N TRP A 115 -14.08 23.35 -7.49
CA TRP A 115 -12.70 22.91 -7.24
C TRP A 115 -12.30 22.91 -5.76
N GLU A 116 -12.79 23.87 -4.99
CA GLU A 116 -12.49 23.97 -3.56
C GLU A 116 -13.22 22.92 -2.72
N ASN A 117 -14.35 22.40 -3.22
CA ASN A 117 -15.17 21.41 -2.54
C ASN A 117 -14.73 19.95 -2.80
N LEU A 118 -13.71 19.72 -3.63
CA LEU A 118 -13.20 18.36 -3.86
C LEU A 118 -12.40 17.85 -2.67
N GLU A 119 -12.69 16.60 -2.29
CA GLU A 119 -11.90 15.87 -1.32
C GLU A 119 -10.46 15.64 -1.84
N GLU A 120 -9.49 15.52 -0.93
CA GLU A 120 -8.07 15.40 -1.29
C GLU A 120 -7.76 14.27 -2.27
N TRP A 121 -8.46 13.13 -2.16
CA TRP A 121 -8.26 12.01 -3.07
C TRP A 121 -8.76 12.31 -4.50
N GLN A 122 -9.80 13.14 -4.65
CA GLN A 122 -10.28 13.56 -5.97
C GLN A 122 -9.30 14.55 -6.59
N ARG A 123 -8.76 15.48 -5.79
CA ARG A 123 -7.69 16.40 -6.22
C ARG A 123 -6.44 15.64 -6.62
N GLU A 124 -6.06 14.61 -5.86
CA GLU A 124 -4.91 13.75 -6.16
C GLU A 124 -5.12 12.94 -7.45
N LEU A 125 -6.30 12.32 -7.61
CA LEU A 125 -6.64 11.58 -8.83
C LEU A 125 -6.63 12.50 -10.05
N TYR A 126 -7.25 13.68 -9.92
CA TYR A 126 -7.27 14.69 -10.96
C TYR A 126 -5.86 15.16 -11.32
N GLY A 127 -5.02 15.46 -10.32
CA GLY A 127 -3.63 15.85 -10.50
C GLY A 127 -2.83 14.79 -11.26
N LYS A 128 -2.98 13.51 -10.88
CA LYS A 128 -2.31 12.38 -11.56
C LYS A 128 -2.75 12.24 -13.02
N VAL A 129 -4.04 12.37 -13.29
CA VAL A 129 -4.58 12.27 -14.65
C VAL A 129 -4.14 13.45 -15.52
N LEU A 130 -4.13 14.66 -14.98
CA LEU A 130 -3.65 15.86 -15.69
C LEU A 130 -2.15 15.78 -15.98
N THR A 131 -1.36 15.29 -15.03
CA THR A 131 0.09 15.11 -15.17
C THR A 131 0.41 14.06 -16.24
N GLY A 132 -0.23 12.89 -16.19
CA GLY A 132 -0.05 11.85 -17.19
C GLY A 132 -0.47 12.28 -18.60
N LYS A 133 -1.47 13.17 -18.72
CA LYS A 133 -1.85 13.75 -20.03
C LYS A 133 -0.84 14.77 -20.54
N ARG A 134 -0.24 15.58 -19.66
CA ARG A 134 0.83 16.50 -20.05
C ARG A 134 2.04 15.72 -20.55
N GLU A 135 2.44 14.67 -19.85
CA GLU A 135 3.52 13.78 -20.26
C GLU A 135 3.23 13.12 -21.61
N ALA A 136 1.99 12.66 -21.84
CA ALA A 136 1.58 12.10 -23.13
C ALA A 136 1.61 13.11 -24.28
N LEU A 137 1.21 14.37 -24.03
CA LEU A 137 1.28 15.44 -25.03
C LEU A 137 2.73 15.84 -25.33
N VAL A 138 3.60 15.88 -24.33
CA VAL A 138 5.04 16.13 -24.52
C VAL A 138 5.67 15.01 -25.35
N LEU A 139 5.36 13.74 -25.05
CA LEU A 139 5.81 12.60 -25.85
C LEU A 139 5.30 12.66 -27.29
N LEU A 140 4.06 13.13 -27.50
CA LEU A 140 3.50 13.30 -28.83
C LEU A 140 4.20 14.42 -29.61
N ASP A 141 4.49 15.55 -28.97
CA ASP A 141 5.27 16.65 -29.56
C ASP A 141 6.71 16.21 -29.89
N ASP A 142 7.33 15.38 -29.05
CA ASP A 142 8.66 14.82 -29.31
C ASP A 142 8.66 13.86 -30.52
N VAL A 143 7.63 13.02 -30.64
CA VAL A 143 7.44 12.09 -31.78
C VAL A 143 7.14 12.86 -33.07
N ILE A 144 6.34 13.92 -33.00
CA ILE A 144 6.04 14.77 -34.15
C ILE A 144 7.25 15.64 -34.53
N SER A 145 8.13 15.97 -33.59
CA SER A 145 9.37 16.72 -33.85
C SER A 145 10.47 15.86 -34.49
N GLU A 146 10.27 14.53 -34.60
CA GLU A 146 11.20 13.65 -35.28
C GLU A 146 11.13 13.87 -36.82
N PRO A 147 12.21 14.34 -37.46
CA PRO A 147 12.19 14.74 -38.88
C PRO A 147 11.87 13.57 -39.84
N ALA A 148 12.09 12.33 -39.41
CA ALA A 148 11.75 11.12 -40.17
C ALA A 148 10.23 10.87 -40.25
N LEU A 149 9.45 11.26 -39.23
CA LEU A 149 8.01 11.10 -39.19
C LEU A 149 7.28 12.26 -39.87
N LEU A 150 7.81 13.49 -39.75
CA LEU A 150 7.31 14.65 -40.50
C LEU A 150 7.42 14.45 -42.01
N SER A 151 8.50 13.82 -42.47
CA SER A 151 8.71 13.52 -43.90
C SER A 151 7.72 12.48 -44.44
N ARG A 152 7.28 11.50 -43.62
CA ARG A 152 6.26 10.49 -43.99
C ARG A 152 4.82 11.02 -43.91
N LEU A 153 4.54 11.99 -43.05
CA LEU A 153 3.21 12.62 -42.97
C LEU A 153 3.02 13.69 -44.06
N GLN A 154 4.11 14.37 -44.47
CA GLN A 154 4.09 15.44 -45.47
C GLN A 154 4.29 14.93 -46.91
N GLY A 155 4.99 13.80 -47.07
CA GLY A 155 5.16 13.10 -48.36
C GLY A 155 4.06 12.08 -48.59
N GLY A 156 2.99 12.46 -49.28
CA GLY A 156 2.00 11.52 -49.79
C GLY A 156 2.64 10.53 -50.77
N GLU A 157 2.91 9.31 -50.33
CA GLU A 157 3.43 8.25 -51.19
C GLU A 157 2.25 7.44 -51.75
N VAL A 158 1.71 7.93 -52.87
CA VAL A 158 1.02 7.09 -53.87
C VAL A 158 2.11 6.45 -54.72
N PRO A 159 2.12 5.12 -54.94
CA PRO A 159 3.08 4.51 -55.86
C PRO A 159 2.75 4.97 -57.28
N SER A 160 3.58 5.87 -57.83
CA SER A 160 3.43 6.38 -59.20
C SER A 160 3.95 5.39 -60.24
N SER A 161 3.10 5.18 -61.23
CA SER A 161 3.31 4.45 -62.48
C SER A 161 4.50 5.00 -63.27
N GLU A 162 5.47 4.15 -63.62
CA GLU A 162 6.46 4.46 -64.66
C GLU A 162 5.88 4.03 -66.02
N GLU A 163 5.50 5.02 -66.82
CA GLU A 163 5.12 4.85 -68.21
C GLU A 163 6.27 5.37 -69.09
N GLN A 164 6.87 4.49 -69.89
CA GLN A 164 7.87 4.86 -70.88
C GLN A 164 7.42 4.32 -72.24
N ALA A 165 7.00 5.24 -73.10
CA ALA A 165 6.50 4.98 -74.44
C ALA A 165 7.64 4.80 -75.47
N ALA A 166 7.46 3.88 -76.42
CA ALA A 166 7.97 4.03 -77.77
C ALA A 166 7.11 3.23 -78.78
N PRO A 167 7.01 3.67 -80.05
CA PRO A 167 5.83 3.49 -80.89
C PRO A 167 6.03 2.52 -82.07
N GLY A 168 4.95 1.85 -82.50
CA GLY A 168 4.85 1.32 -83.87
C GLY A 168 4.06 0.02 -84.03
N GLU A 169 3.04 0.09 -84.90
CA GLU A 169 2.37 -1.00 -85.63
C GLU A 169 1.18 -1.75 -84.96
N ILE A 170 -0.02 -1.26 -85.30
CA ILE A 170 -1.27 -2.04 -85.44
C ILE A 170 -1.22 -2.70 -86.86
N PRO A 171 -1.92 -3.81 -87.22
CA PRO A 171 -3.31 -4.08 -86.82
C PRO A 171 -3.84 -5.54 -86.78
N ALA A 172 -5.10 -5.63 -86.32
CA ALA A 172 -6.16 -6.59 -86.69
C ALA A 172 -6.07 -8.01 -86.08
N GLU A 173 -7.14 -8.69 -85.68
CA GLU A 173 -8.59 -8.46 -85.65
C GLU A 173 -9.20 -9.50 -84.66
N PRO A 174 -10.52 -9.47 -84.39
CA PRO A 174 -11.17 -10.09 -83.25
C PRO A 174 -11.68 -11.51 -83.53
N GLY A 175 -12.02 -12.26 -82.48
CA GLY A 175 -12.76 -13.51 -82.66
C GLY A 175 -13.17 -14.18 -81.35
N ALA A 176 -14.50 -14.19 -81.15
CA ALA A 176 -15.35 -15.18 -80.48
C ALA A 176 -15.02 -15.65 -79.05
#